data_AF-A0ABD3BG34-F1
#
_entry.id   AF-A0ABD3BG34-F1
#
_cell.length_a   1.000
_cell.length_b   1.000
_cell.length_c   1.000
_cell.angle_alpha   90.00
_cell.angle_beta   90.00
_cell.angle_gamma   90.00
#
_symmetry.space_group_name_H-M   'P 1'
#
loop_
_entity.id
_entity.type
_entity.pdbx_description
1 polymer ?
#
loop_
_entity_poly.entity_id
_entity_poly.type
_entity_poly.pdbx_seq_one_letter_code
_entity_poly.pdbx_strand_id
1 'polypeptide(L)'
;MLWHKEKRIDDDYMRHPADSAAWKDFDKDFPQFAAEPRNVRLALATVGFNPFGDMSTSYSMWPVILAPLNLPPWDCMKDPFLFLCLLIPGKNSPGKDIDVYLRPLVDELKELFIDGADTFDVSVKKTFKLHASIMWTINDFPAYGDLSGWTTKGYLACPSCNERTYSVKLRNKICYMGHRRSLPRDHPWRKDKKKFNGKKEDAEPPISLTGDDFLLQLDRLQTRIPGKHASNKKRKRGPEELNWTKRSILFELPYWSKLKLRHNLDVMHIEKNICESILGTLMNVDGKTKDTVKARPDLEDMNIRKELHLIKKANDKYAMPAASYVMTKKERQEFCEFIRSVKFPDGYASNISRCVTSSDQKLSGMKSHDCHVILQRILPVGIRGSVTKEVREVLTELGHFFQHLCCKKLNKTELEKMKGDIGLILCKLEKIYPPAFFDVMVHLAIHLPDEAILGGSIQFRWMYPIERFLFGLKQSVRNKARLEGSVAEAYIAKECLTFCSMYLKGIETRFNREDRNNDIELDDSLPIFSQKCRPVRSTTYMNMSVEELKALMWFVFQNCEEVEPFLMMHKEELVVDGCMNLEREHKEKFPAWFKKHIIDLYDNDPSGVNESLYSLACAPNS
;
A
#
# COMPACT_ATOMS: atom_id res chain seq x y z
N MET A 1 13.98 8.23 20.12
CA MET A 1 14.73 7.00 19.79
C MET A 1 14.40 5.79 20.67
N LEU A 2 13.83 5.96 21.87
CA LEU A 2 13.51 4.85 22.79
C LEU A 2 12.05 4.35 22.73
N TRP A 3 11.18 5.00 21.95
CA TRP A 3 9.74 4.69 21.90
C TRP A 3 9.46 3.20 21.64
N HIS A 4 10.19 2.59 20.70
CA HIS A 4 10.03 1.18 20.31
C HIS A 4 10.25 0.19 21.46
N LYS A 5 11.01 0.60 22.49
CA LYS A 5 11.33 -0.22 23.67
C LYS A 5 10.44 0.13 24.86
N GLU A 6 10.19 1.41 25.10
CA GLU A 6 9.54 1.89 26.33
C GLU A 6 8.02 2.02 26.22
N LYS A 7 7.51 2.36 25.04
CA LYS A 7 6.08 2.72 24.84
C LYS A 7 5.34 1.77 23.91
N ARG A 8 6.07 0.90 23.19
CA ARG A 8 5.48 -0.12 22.32
C ARG A 8 4.72 -1.15 23.16
N ILE A 9 3.49 -1.43 22.76
CA ILE A 9 2.69 -2.51 23.33
C ILE A 9 3.13 -3.82 22.67
N ASP A 10 3.51 -4.81 23.47
CA ASP A 10 3.91 -6.13 22.98
C ASP A 10 2.72 -7.10 23.05
N ASP A 11 1.97 -7.17 21.95
CA ASP A 11 0.82 -8.06 21.77
C ASP A 11 0.86 -8.76 20.38
N ASP A 12 -0.24 -9.41 20.00
CA ASP A 12 -0.34 -10.12 18.70
C ASP A 12 -0.50 -9.22 17.48
N TYR A 13 -0.47 -7.89 17.67
CA TYR A 13 -0.61 -6.92 16.60
C TYR A 13 0.70 -6.22 16.27
N MET A 14 0.95 -6.05 14.97
CA MET A 14 2.08 -5.30 14.45
C MET A 14 1.66 -3.87 14.11
N ARG A 15 2.26 -2.90 14.81
CA ARG A 15 2.02 -1.46 14.66
C ARG A 15 3.30 -0.68 14.33
N HIS A 16 4.45 -1.32 14.54
CA HIS A 16 5.77 -0.73 14.39
C HIS A 16 6.76 -1.77 13.79
N PRO A 17 7.85 -1.35 13.10
CA PRO A 17 8.88 -2.27 12.60
C PRO A 17 9.42 -3.23 13.68
N ALA A 18 9.50 -2.78 14.93
CA ALA A 18 9.94 -3.60 16.06
C ALA A 18 9.02 -4.80 16.40
N ASP A 19 7.77 -4.80 15.93
CA ASP A 19 6.86 -5.94 16.13
C ASP A 19 7.13 -7.09 15.14
N SER A 20 7.85 -6.79 14.05
CA SER A 20 8.07 -7.66 12.90
C SER A 20 9.05 -8.80 13.19
N ALA A 21 8.95 -9.87 12.40
CA ALA A 21 9.87 -10.99 12.53
C ALA A 21 11.32 -10.60 12.22
N ALA A 22 11.57 -9.78 11.19
CA ALA A 22 12.93 -9.39 10.80
C ALA A 22 13.65 -8.59 11.88
N TRP A 23 12.95 -7.70 12.60
CA TRP A 23 13.54 -6.98 13.73
C TRP A 23 13.89 -7.93 14.87
N LYS A 24 12.97 -8.83 15.24
CA LYS A 24 13.15 -9.78 16.34
C LYS A 24 14.26 -10.79 16.05
N ASP A 25 14.33 -11.27 14.82
CA ASP A 25 15.40 -12.17 14.36
C ASP A 25 16.76 -11.45 14.37
N PHE A 26 16.82 -10.20 13.92
CA PHE A 26 18.04 -9.40 14.01
C PHE A 26 18.51 -9.22 15.46
N ASP A 27 17.59 -8.90 16.38
CA ASP A 27 17.92 -8.74 17.79
C ASP A 27 18.43 -10.05 18.42
N LYS A 28 17.93 -11.20 17.96
CA LYS A 28 18.38 -12.53 18.38
C LYS A 28 19.78 -12.85 17.85
N ASP A 29 20.07 -12.52 16.60
CA ASP A 29 21.36 -12.78 15.96
C ASP A 29 22.46 -11.82 16.46
N PHE A 30 22.08 -10.60 16.88
CA PHE A 30 22.99 -9.54 17.33
C PHE A 30 22.60 -9.01 18.73
N PRO A 31 22.70 -9.83 19.79
CA PRO A 31 22.23 -9.48 21.13
C PRO A 31 23.01 -8.29 21.74
N GLN A 32 24.29 -8.13 21.40
CA GLN A 32 25.08 -6.96 21.84
C GLN A 32 24.55 -5.65 21.25
N PHE A 33 24.15 -5.66 19.97
CA PHE A 33 23.51 -4.51 19.35
C PHE A 33 22.14 -4.23 19.99
N ALA A 34 21.34 -5.28 20.23
CA ALA A 34 20.00 -5.15 20.79
C ALA A 34 19.98 -4.74 22.28
N ALA A 35 21.04 -5.05 23.02
CA ALA A 35 21.18 -4.70 24.44
C ALA A 35 21.12 -3.19 24.68
N GLU A 36 21.61 -2.39 23.73
CA GLU A 36 21.52 -0.93 23.76
C GLU A 36 20.32 -0.45 22.92
N PRO A 37 19.17 -0.11 23.53
CA PRO A 37 17.94 0.25 22.81
C PRO A 37 18.04 1.54 22.00
N ARG A 38 19.08 2.37 22.24
CA ARG A 38 19.36 3.60 21.50
C ARG A 38 20.06 3.34 20.16
N ASN A 39 20.60 2.13 19.94
CA ASN A 39 21.16 1.74 18.65
C ASN A 39 20.12 1.83 17.52
N VAL A 40 20.55 2.36 16.37
CA VAL A 40 19.64 2.84 15.32
C VAL A 40 19.48 1.78 14.25
N ARG A 41 18.23 1.46 13.93
CA ARG A 41 17.85 0.63 12.79
C ARG A 41 17.34 1.53 11.68
N LEU A 42 17.88 1.38 10.48
CA LEU A 42 17.67 2.28 9.35
C LEU A 42 16.98 1.54 8.20
N ALA A 43 16.11 2.23 7.48
CA ALA A 43 15.73 1.85 6.12
C ALA A 43 16.49 2.71 5.11
N LEU A 44 16.99 2.09 4.05
CA LEU A 44 17.66 2.78 2.94
C LEU A 44 16.71 2.89 1.75
N ALA A 45 16.56 4.08 1.18
CA ALA A 45 15.74 4.29 -0.01
C ALA A 45 16.53 4.97 -1.11
N THR A 46 16.35 4.54 -2.35
CA THR A 46 16.90 5.22 -3.53
C THR A 46 15.99 5.03 -4.72
N VAL A 47 15.63 6.12 -5.40
CA VAL A 47 14.87 6.09 -6.66
C VAL A 47 15.28 7.28 -7.52
N GLY A 48 15.48 7.01 -8.81
CA GLY A 48 15.78 8.05 -9.78
C GLY A 48 14.63 9.02 -9.96
N PHE A 49 14.91 10.32 -9.89
CA PHE A 49 13.96 11.36 -10.28
C PHE A 49 14.56 12.27 -11.34
N ASN A 50 13.68 12.90 -12.09
CA ASN A 50 14.05 13.85 -13.12
C ASN A 50 13.87 15.29 -12.61
N PRO A 51 14.97 16.03 -12.36
CA PRO A 51 14.90 17.39 -11.82
C PRO A 51 14.33 18.40 -12.82
N PHE A 52 14.36 18.12 -14.13
CA PHE A 52 13.79 19.00 -15.16
C PHE A 52 12.27 18.84 -15.34
N GLY A 53 11.67 17.81 -14.74
CA GLY A 53 10.25 17.52 -14.94
C GLY A 53 9.89 17.31 -16.41
N ASP A 54 8.79 17.93 -16.85
CA ASP A 54 8.27 17.72 -18.20
C ASP A 54 9.12 18.39 -19.30
N MET A 55 10.11 19.21 -18.92
CA MET A 55 10.96 19.93 -19.87
C MET A 55 12.02 19.04 -20.55
N SER A 56 12.41 17.92 -19.95
CA SER A 56 13.41 17.01 -20.51
C SER A 56 13.39 15.68 -19.79
N THR A 57 13.39 14.54 -20.49
CA THR A 57 13.50 13.18 -19.90
C THR A 57 14.92 12.64 -19.86
N SER A 58 15.92 13.45 -20.22
CA SER A 58 17.31 13.01 -20.45
C SER A 58 18.21 13.01 -19.21
N TYR A 59 17.65 13.21 -18.02
CA TYR A 59 18.38 13.26 -16.77
C TYR A 59 17.70 12.47 -15.67
N SER A 60 18.48 11.74 -14.88
CA SER A 60 17.99 10.92 -13.76
C SER A 60 18.97 11.04 -12.60
N MET A 61 18.59 11.84 -11.61
CA MET A 61 19.35 12.03 -10.37
C MET A 61 18.86 11.03 -9.32
N TRP A 62 19.79 10.42 -8.59
CA TRP A 62 19.49 9.34 -7.64
C TRP A 62 19.92 9.73 -6.23
N PRO A 63 19.00 10.22 -5.38
CA PRO A 63 19.27 10.44 -3.98
C PRO A 63 19.24 9.12 -3.20
N VAL A 64 20.15 8.98 -2.24
CA VAL A 64 20.18 7.91 -1.26
C VAL A 64 19.72 8.48 0.07
N ILE A 65 18.63 7.93 0.60
CA ILE A 65 17.92 8.43 1.75
C ILE A 65 17.96 7.38 2.86
N LEU A 66 18.26 7.81 4.09
CA LEU A 66 18.13 6.98 5.28
C LEU A 66 16.94 7.43 6.14
N ALA A 67 16.20 6.45 6.66
CA ALA A 67 15.08 6.67 7.57
C ALA A 67 15.27 5.87 8.88
N PRO A 68 15.30 6.52 10.05
CA PRO A 68 15.40 5.82 11.34
C PRO A 68 14.07 5.17 11.73
N LEU A 69 14.10 3.85 11.91
CA LEU A 69 12.95 3.01 12.22
C LEU A 69 12.64 2.92 13.73
N ASN A 70 13.47 3.53 14.59
CA ASN A 70 13.27 3.54 16.05
C ASN A 70 12.24 4.60 16.50
N LEU A 71 11.86 5.52 15.62
CA LEU A 71 10.96 6.63 15.91
C LEU A 71 9.51 6.14 16.08
N PRO A 72 8.68 6.87 16.86
CA PRO A 72 7.28 6.50 17.00
C PRO A 72 6.55 6.51 15.65
N PRO A 73 5.42 5.78 15.53
CA PRO A 73 4.70 5.63 14.26
C PRO A 73 4.31 6.94 13.55
N TRP A 74 4.03 8.00 14.32
CA TRP A 74 3.66 9.30 13.79
C TRP A 74 4.85 10.16 13.36
N ASP A 75 6.09 9.79 13.68
CA ASP A 75 7.30 10.52 13.27
C ASP A 75 8.11 9.75 12.24
N CYS A 76 8.12 8.42 12.33
CA CYS A 76 8.81 7.56 11.39
C CYS A 76 8.32 7.84 9.95
N MET A 77 9.26 7.94 9.00
CA MET A 77 9.01 8.28 7.60
C MET A 77 8.49 9.72 7.33
N LYS A 78 8.41 10.62 8.31
CA LYS A 78 8.13 12.04 8.04
C LYS A 78 9.38 12.76 7.49
N ASP A 79 9.14 13.75 6.61
CA ASP A 79 10.16 14.56 5.93
C ASP A 79 11.29 15.09 6.85
N PRO A 80 11.03 15.60 8.08
CA PRO A 80 12.10 16.09 8.96
C PRO A 80 13.08 15.01 9.45
N PHE A 81 12.71 13.73 9.35
CA PHE A 81 13.51 12.60 9.82
C PHE A 81 14.06 11.72 8.68
N LEU A 82 13.89 12.17 7.43
CA LEU A 82 14.51 11.53 6.27
C LEU A 82 15.82 12.25 5.95
N PHE A 83 16.92 11.51 5.97
CA PHE A 83 18.26 12.07 5.76
C PHE A 83 18.72 11.82 4.33
N LEU A 84 19.04 12.87 3.59
CA LEU A 84 19.70 12.76 2.28
C LEU A 84 21.19 12.54 2.49
N CYS A 85 21.65 11.30 2.30
CA CYS A 85 23.05 10.91 2.57
C CYS A 85 23.94 11.07 1.33
N LEU A 86 23.42 10.72 0.16
CA LEU A 86 24.16 10.86 -1.10
C LEU A 86 23.23 11.41 -2.19
N LEU A 87 23.83 12.17 -3.12
CA LEU A 87 23.16 12.61 -4.33
C LEU A 87 23.98 12.15 -5.54
N ILE A 88 23.52 11.10 -6.21
CA ILE A 88 24.23 10.50 -7.33
C ILE A 88 23.85 11.26 -8.62
N PRO A 89 24.82 11.94 -9.27
CA PRO A 89 24.58 12.65 -10.53
C PRO A 89 24.51 11.69 -11.71
N GLY A 90 23.73 12.03 -12.74
CA GLY A 90 23.75 11.27 -13.98
C GLY A 90 22.66 11.62 -14.98
N LYS A 91 23.01 11.56 -16.26
CA LYS A 91 22.01 11.58 -17.36
C LYS A 91 21.11 10.34 -17.34
N ASN A 92 21.65 9.20 -16.90
CA ASN A 92 20.99 7.91 -16.90
C ASN A 92 20.99 7.31 -15.49
N SER A 93 20.12 6.32 -15.25
CA SER A 93 20.21 5.49 -14.04
C SER A 93 21.63 4.93 -13.86
N PRO A 94 22.17 4.90 -12.62
CA PRO A 94 23.47 4.33 -12.32
C PRO A 94 23.50 2.82 -12.61
N GLY A 95 22.35 2.15 -12.63
CA GLY A 95 22.25 0.72 -12.87
C GLY A 95 23.13 -0.06 -11.89
N LYS A 96 24.00 -0.91 -12.43
CA LYS A 96 24.95 -1.70 -11.63
C LYS A 96 26.06 -0.88 -10.98
N ASP A 97 26.35 0.30 -11.51
CA ASP A 97 27.42 1.16 -11.01
C ASP A 97 26.98 1.90 -9.73
N ILE A 98 25.72 1.74 -9.28
CA ILE A 98 25.23 2.29 -8.02
C ILE A 98 26.12 1.90 -6.83
N ASP A 99 26.70 0.70 -6.87
CA ASP A 99 27.60 0.19 -5.81
C ASP A 99 28.88 1.02 -5.67
N VAL A 100 29.37 1.62 -6.77
CA VAL A 100 30.54 2.51 -6.72
C VAL A 100 30.20 3.76 -5.92
N TYR A 101 29.01 4.30 -6.13
CA TYR A 101 28.56 5.51 -5.44
C TYR A 101 28.18 5.25 -3.98
N LEU A 102 27.71 4.04 -3.65
CA LEU A 102 27.36 3.67 -2.29
C LEU A 102 28.57 3.36 -1.39
N ARG A 103 29.79 3.26 -1.95
CA ARG A 103 31.00 2.92 -1.20
C ARG A 103 31.21 3.75 0.07
N PRO A 104 31.18 5.10 0.04
CA PRO A 104 31.39 5.90 1.24
C PRO A 104 30.36 5.60 2.33
N LEU A 105 29.08 5.49 1.95
CA LEU A 105 28.00 5.17 2.87
C LEU A 105 28.17 3.79 3.50
N VAL A 106 28.56 2.78 2.70
CA VAL A 106 28.77 1.42 3.21
C VAL A 106 29.96 1.36 4.16
N ASP A 107 31.05 2.06 3.86
CA ASP A 107 32.23 2.10 4.73
C ASP A 107 31.88 2.76 6.09
N GLU A 108 31.16 3.89 6.09
CA GLU A 108 30.68 4.53 7.33
C GLU A 108 29.69 3.64 8.10
N LEU A 109 28.78 2.94 7.42
CA LEU A 109 27.84 2.01 8.08
C LEU A 109 28.55 0.79 8.66
N LYS A 110 29.66 0.34 8.07
CA LYS A 110 30.51 -0.73 8.63
C LYS A 110 31.19 -0.24 9.90
N GLU A 111 31.79 0.94 9.88
CA GLU A 111 32.40 1.57 11.06
C GLU A 111 31.36 1.77 12.18
N LEU A 112 30.20 2.34 11.87
CA LEU A 112 29.11 2.51 12.85
C LEU A 112 28.61 1.19 13.44
N PHE A 113 28.62 0.10 12.67
CA PHE A 113 28.19 -1.19 13.19
C PHE A 113 29.28 -1.86 14.05
N ILE A 114 30.53 -1.82 13.62
CA ILE A 114 31.65 -2.54 14.26
C ILE A 114 32.19 -1.76 15.46
N ASP A 115 32.56 -0.50 15.24
CA ASP A 115 33.29 0.32 16.21
C ASP A 115 32.34 1.21 17.03
N GLY A 116 31.27 1.70 16.39
CA GLY A 116 30.28 2.59 16.99
C GLY A 116 30.82 4.00 17.27
N ALA A 117 29.90 4.96 17.37
CA ALA A 117 30.21 6.37 17.62
C ALA A 117 29.93 6.76 19.08
N ASP A 118 30.87 7.46 19.72
CA ASP A 118 30.66 7.98 21.07
C ASP A 118 29.55 9.04 21.05
N THR A 119 28.45 8.75 21.74
CA THR A 119 27.23 9.57 21.71
C THR A 119 26.82 9.93 23.11
N PHE A 120 26.56 11.22 23.35
CA PHE A 120 26.08 11.71 24.63
C PHE A 120 24.56 11.79 24.66
N ASP A 121 23.94 11.07 25.59
CA ASP A 121 22.52 11.16 25.85
C ASP A 121 22.24 12.22 26.91
N VAL A 122 21.68 13.35 26.48
CA VAL A 122 21.36 14.49 27.35
C VAL A 122 20.31 14.14 28.41
N SER A 123 19.38 13.22 28.11
CA SER A 123 18.27 12.88 29.01
C SER A 123 18.75 12.13 30.26
N VAL A 124 19.67 11.18 30.07
CA VAL A 124 20.28 10.40 31.17
C VAL A 124 21.68 10.90 31.56
N LYS A 125 22.20 11.89 30.85
CA LYS A 125 23.54 12.49 31.02
C LYS A 125 24.67 11.44 31.01
N LYS A 126 24.61 10.50 30.08
CA LYS A 126 25.62 9.43 29.93
C LYS A 126 26.08 9.31 28.48
N THR A 127 27.38 9.05 28.31
CA THR A 127 27.94 8.63 27.03
C THR A 127 27.74 7.14 26.84
N PHE A 128 27.44 6.73 25.61
CA PHE A 128 27.37 5.34 25.19
C PHE A 128 27.94 5.22 23.77
N LYS A 129 28.30 4.00 23.37
CA LYS A 129 28.65 3.70 21.98
C LYS A 129 27.37 3.46 21.19
N LEU A 130 27.09 4.34 20.24
CA LEU A 130 25.97 4.23 19.32
C LEU A 130 26.37 3.40 18.11
N HIS A 131 25.60 2.35 17.83
CA HIS A 131 25.71 1.55 16.63
C HIS A 131 24.51 1.75 15.71
N ALA A 132 24.71 1.52 14.41
CA ALA A 132 23.65 1.60 13.41
C ALA A 132 23.64 0.39 12.46
N SER A 133 22.45 0.00 11.99
CA SER A 133 22.28 -1.06 10.99
C SER A 133 21.20 -0.73 9.96
N ILE A 134 21.37 -1.15 8.71
CA ILE A 134 20.29 -1.14 7.72
C ILE A 134 19.46 -2.41 7.88
N MET A 135 18.17 -2.27 8.13
CA MET A 135 17.23 -3.38 8.22
C MET A 135 16.76 -3.85 6.85
N TRP A 136 16.48 -2.92 5.93
CA TRP A 136 16.01 -3.22 4.58
C TRP A 136 16.09 -1.99 3.67
N THR A 137 15.89 -2.21 2.38
CA THR A 137 15.73 -1.13 1.40
C THR A 137 14.28 -0.89 0.96
N ILE A 138 13.92 0.35 0.67
CA ILE A 138 12.59 0.78 0.17
C ILE A 138 12.78 1.45 -1.19
N ASN A 139 12.43 0.77 -2.29
CA ASN A 139 12.65 1.29 -3.63
C ASN A 139 11.57 0.82 -4.60
N ASP A 140 11.46 1.48 -5.75
CA ASP A 140 10.69 0.96 -6.87
C ASP A 140 11.33 -0.33 -7.43
N PHE A 141 10.57 -1.10 -8.20
CA PHE A 141 11.04 -2.41 -8.69
C PHE A 141 12.27 -2.33 -9.63
N PRO A 142 12.45 -1.29 -10.46
CA PRO A 142 13.72 -1.06 -11.14
C PRO A 142 14.91 -0.84 -10.19
N ALA A 143 14.81 0.10 -9.24
CA ALA A 143 15.87 0.39 -8.26
C ALA A 143 16.16 -0.80 -7.34
N TYR A 144 15.14 -1.60 -7.01
CA TYR A 144 15.30 -2.90 -6.35
C TYR A 144 16.33 -3.75 -7.11
N GLY A 145 16.21 -3.85 -8.43
CA GLY A 145 17.10 -4.67 -9.25
C GLY A 145 18.52 -4.12 -9.29
N ASP A 146 18.67 -2.80 -9.35
CA ASP A 146 19.96 -2.12 -9.33
C ASP A 146 20.67 -2.32 -7.98
N LEU A 147 19.97 -2.19 -6.86
CA LEU A 147 20.54 -2.39 -5.51
C LEU A 147 20.83 -3.85 -5.20
N SER A 148 19.85 -4.73 -5.37
CA SER A 148 19.99 -6.16 -5.03
C SER A 148 20.95 -6.90 -5.95
N GLY A 149 21.05 -6.46 -7.21
CA GLY A 149 21.74 -7.18 -8.27
C GLY A 149 20.89 -8.26 -8.95
N TRP A 150 19.65 -8.52 -8.51
CA TRP A 150 18.72 -9.44 -9.18
C TRP A 150 17.93 -8.70 -10.27
N THR A 151 17.96 -9.15 -11.54
CA THR A 151 17.21 -8.40 -12.57
C THR A 151 15.70 -8.56 -12.43
N THR A 152 14.99 -7.45 -12.34
CA THR A 152 13.53 -7.39 -12.23
C THR A 152 12.81 -7.51 -13.57
N LYS A 153 13.48 -8.13 -14.55
CA LYS A 153 13.02 -8.35 -15.93
C LYS A 153 13.39 -9.76 -16.41
N GLY A 154 12.61 -10.29 -17.35
CA GLY A 154 12.85 -11.62 -17.93
C GLY A 154 12.19 -12.75 -17.11
N TYR A 155 12.40 -14.00 -17.51
CA TYR A 155 11.66 -15.15 -16.98
C TYR A 155 11.78 -15.38 -15.47
N LEU A 156 12.83 -14.87 -14.84
CA LEU A 156 13.12 -15.02 -13.40
C LEU A 156 12.96 -13.70 -12.64
N ALA A 157 12.16 -12.75 -13.14
CA ALA A 157 12.06 -11.40 -12.58
C ALA A 157 11.65 -11.35 -11.10
N CYS A 158 10.93 -12.35 -10.59
CA CYS A 158 10.51 -12.40 -9.19
C CYS A 158 11.69 -12.80 -8.29
N PRO A 159 12.17 -11.90 -7.40
CA PRO A 159 13.28 -12.23 -6.51
C PRO A 159 12.89 -13.25 -5.43
N SER A 160 11.63 -13.23 -4.98
CA SER A 160 11.12 -14.11 -3.93
C SER A 160 10.94 -15.55 -4.41
N CYS A 161 10.49 -15.74 -5.66
CA CYS A 161 10.45 -17.06 -6.28
C CYS A 161 11.82 -17.54 -6.79
N ASN A 162 12.75 -16.61 -7.05
CA ASN A 162 14.11 -16.87 -7.52
C ASN A 162 14.12 -17.83 -8.74
N GLU A 163 15.00 -18.83 -8.78
CA GLU A 163 15.09 -19.86 -9.82
C GLU A 163 13.80 -20.69 -9.99
N ARG A 164 12.91 -20.71 -8.99
CA ARG A 164 11.62 -21.41 -9.03
C ARG A 164 10.47 -20.56 -9.58
N THR A 165 10.77 -19.36 -10.07
CA THR A 165 9.78 -18.49 -10.73
C THR A 165 9.12 -19.23 -11.88
N TYR A 166 7.79 -19.36 -11.82
CA TYR A 166 7.02 -19.89 -12.93
C TYR A 166 6.63 -18.77 -13.88
N SER A 167 7.20 -18.79 -15.07
CA SER A 167 6.83 -17.87 -16.14
C SER A 167 6.70 -18.60 -17.47
N VAL A 168 5.88 -18.05 -18.36
CA VAL A 168 5.61 -18.60 -19.68
C VAL A 168 5.79 -17.50 -20.73
N LYS A 169 6.37 -17.87 -21.86
CA LYS A 169 6.45 -17.00 -23.03
C LYS A 169 5.08 -16.99 -23.73
N LEU A 170 4.44 -15.84 -23.76
CA LEU A 170 3.31 -15.56 -24.64
C LEU A 170 3.82 -15.01 -25.97
N ARG A 171 2.93 -14.86 -26.96
CA ARG A 171 3.31 -14.35 -28.28
C ARG A 171 4.02 -12.99 -28.24
N ASN A 172 3.70 -12.11 -27.28
CA ASN A 172 4.23 -10.73 -27.22
C ASN A 172 4.88 -10.33 -25.88
N LYS A 173 4.79 -11.17 -24.84
CA LYS A 173 5.30 -10.85 -23.50
C LYS A 173 5.56 -12.11 -22.68
N ILE A 174 6.19 -11.93 -21.53
CA ILE A 174 6.31 -12.97 -20.51
C ILE A 174 5.12 -12.82 -19.55
N CYS A 175 4.47 -13.92 -19.19
CA CYS A 175 3.48 -13.96 -18.12
C CYS A 175 3.98 -14.80 -16.94
N TYR A 176 3.47 -14.48 -15.75
CA TYR A 176 3.81 -15.11 -14.47
C TYR A 176 2.53 -15.68 -13.88
N MET A 177 2.33 -16.97 -14.10
CA MET A 177 1.14 -17.70 -13.64
C MET A 177 1.56 -18.75 -12.61
N GLY A 178 0.77 -19.81 -12.44
CA GLY A 178 1.16 -20.92 -11.56
C GLY A 178 0.85 -20.63 -10.10
N HIS A 179 -0.05 -19.68 -9.83
CA HIS A 179 -0.49 -19.36 -8.47
C HIS A 179 -1.18 -20.57 -7.79
N ARG A 180 -1.65 -21.55 -8.56
CA ARG A 180 -2.18 -22.83 -8.06
C ARG A 180 -1.21 -23.60 -7.16
N ARG A 181 0.10 -23.36 -7.27
CA ARG A 181 1.14 -23.93 -6.40
C ARG A 181 0.99 -23.50 -4.93
N SER A 182 0.36 -22.36 -4.69
CA SER A 182 0.07 -21.90 -3.32
C SER A 182 -1.15 -22.58 -2.68
N LEU A 183 -1.98 -23.26 -3.47
CA LEU A 183 -3.15 -23.96 -2.95
C LEU A 183 -2.75 -25.29 -2.30
N PRO A 184 -3.54 -25.84 -1.36
CA PRO A 184 -3.34 -27.19 -0.83
C PRO A 184 -3.23 -28.25 -1.92
N ARG A 185 -2.46 -29.31 -1.68
CA ARG A 185 -2.20 -30.40 -2.67
C ARG A 185 -3.46 -31.08 -3.17
N ASP A 186 -4.44 -31.25 -2.29
CA ASP A 186 -5.73 -31.88 -2.54
C ASP A 186 -6.76 -30.93 -3.17
N HIS A 187 -6.45 -29.63 -3.27
CA HIS A 187 -7.37 -28.63 -3.80
C HIS A 187 -7.80 -28.96 -5.25
N PRO A 188 -9.10 -29.03 -5.57
CA PRO A 188 -9.60 -29.45 -6.89
C PRO A 188 -9.01 -28.68 -8.08
N TRP A 189 -8.76 -27.38 -7.91
CA TRP A 189 -8.20 -26.53 -8.97
C TRP A 189 -6.78 -26.93 -9.40
N ARG A 190 -5.99 -27.63 -8.57
CA ARG A 190 -4.70 -28.19 -9.00
C ARG A 190 -4.85 -29.21 -10.12
N LYS A 191 -5.99 -29.92 -10.17
CA LYS A 191 -6.29 -30.92 -11.21
C LYS A 191 -7.05 -30.34 -12.41
N ASP A 192 -7.61 -29.12 -12.30
CA ASP A 192 -8.40 -28.48 -13.35
C ASP A 192 -7.51 -27.96 -14.49
N LYS A 193 -7.47 -28.71 -15.60
CA LYS A 193 -6.73 -28.30 -16.80
C LYS A 193 -7.48 -27.24 -17.60
N LYS A 194 -8.81 -27.39 -17.71
CA LYS A 194 -9.65 -26.69 -18.70
C LYS A 194 -9.82 -25.22 -18.37
N LYS A 195 -9.94 -24.89 -17.07
CA LYS A 195 -10.13 -23.49 -16.62
C LYS A 195 -8.83 -22.71 -16.44
N PHE A 196 -7.67 -23.39 -16.49
CA PHE A 196 -6.36 -22.79 -16.23
C PHE A 196 -5.47 -22.85 -17.48
N ASN A 197 -4.26 -23.41 -17.38
CA ASN A 197 -3.23 -23.39 -18.42
C ASN A 197 -3.13 -24.70 -19.22
N GLY A 198 -4.18 -25.53 -19.23
CA GLY A 198 -4.19 -26.84 -19.90
C GLY A 198 -3.41 -27.94 -19.16
N LYS A 199 -2.75 -27.64 -18.03
CA LYS A 199 -1.91 -28.58 -17.28
C LYS A 199 -2.43 -28.84 -15.87
N LYS A 200 -2.10 -30.00 -15.29
CA LYS A 200 -2.21 -30.22 -13.85
C LYS A 200 -1.08 -29.46 -13.15
N GLU A 201 -1.32 -29.03 -11.91
CA GLU A 201 -0.31 -28.40 -11.06
C GLU A 201 0.03 -29.32 -9.90
N ASP A 202 1.16 -30.02 -10.04
CA ASP A 202 1.69 -30.95 -9.04
C ASP A 202 2.90 -30.36 -8.30
N ALA A 203 3.37 -29.15 -8.67
CA ALA A 203 4.53 -28.54 -8.04
C ALA A 203 4.20 -27.94 -6.66
N GLU A 204 5.24 -27.86 -5.83
CA GLU A 204 5.19 -27.15 -4.55
C GLU A 204 5.31 -25.63 -4.74
N PRO A 205 4.83 -24.85 -3.77
CA PRO A 205 5.11 -23.42 -3.75
C PRO A 205 6.64 -23.19 -3.68
N PRO A 206 7.14 -22.07 -4.24
CA PRO A 206 8.53 -21.67 -4.10
C PRO A 206 8.95 -21.61 -2.63
N ILE A 207 10.16 -22.09 -2.33
CA ILE A 207 10.72 -22.06 -0.97
C ILE A 207 11.43 -20.72 -0.77
N SER A 208 11.21 -20.09 0.38
CA SER A 208 11.95 -18.90 0.80
C SER A 208 13.43 -19.24 0.99
N LEU A 209 14.29 -18.56 0.24
CA LEU A 209 15.74 -18.74 0.33
C LEU A 209 16.30 -18.05 1.58
N THR A 210 17.22 -18.72 2.25
CA THR A 210 17.98 -18.18 3.38
C THR A 210 19.11 -17.27 2.91
N GLY A 211 19.70 -16.51 3.83
CA GLY A 211 20.90 -15.72 3.56
C GLY A 211 22.05 -16.53 2.97
N ASP A 212 22.27 -17.73 3.49
CA ASP A 212 23.34 -18.62 3.06
C ASP A 212 23.07 -19.18 1.66
N ASP A 213 21.81 -19.46 1.31
CA ASP A 213 21.42 -19.84 -0.07
C ASP A 213 21.74 -18.72 -1.07
N PHE A 214 21.48 -17.47 -0.70
CA PHE A 214 21.85 -16.32 -1.54
C PHE A 214 23.36 -16.20 -1.70
N LEU A 215 24.14 -16.39 -0.64
CA LEU A 215 25.60 -16.37 -0.72
C LEU A 215 26.11 -17.47 -1.65
N LEU A 216 25.58 -18.70 -1.56
CA LEU A 216 25.92 -19.80 -2.46
C LEU A 216 25.62 -19.48 -3.94
N GLN A 217 24.52 -18.77 -4.23
CA GLN A 217 24.25 -18.31 -5.59
C GLN A 217 25.20 -17.19 -6.03
N LEU A 218 25.54 -16.27 -5.13
CA LEU A 218 26.41 -15.13 -5.41
C LEU A 218 27.87 -15.54 -5.60
N ASP A 219 28.35 -16.58 -4.92
CA ASP A 219 29.73 -17.08 -5.05
C ASP A 219 29.97 -17.79 -6.39
N ARG A 220 28.89 -18.17 -7.10
CA ARG A 220 28.97 -18.65 -8.50
C ARG A 220 29.20 -17.51 -9.49
N LEU A 221 29.04 -16.25 -9.06
CA LEU A 221 29.28 -15.11 -9.93
C LEU A 221 30.77 -14.90 -10.10
N GLN A 222 31.16 -14.72 -11.36
CA GLN A 222 32.51 -14.27 -11.66
C GLN A 222 32.75 -12.90 -11.04
N THR A 223 33.92 -12.71 -10.41
CA THR A 223 34.37 -11.41 -9.92
C THR A 223 34.41 -10.41 -11.07
N ARG A 224 33.74 -9.27 -10.91
CA ARG A 224 33.56 -8.27 -11.97
C ARG A 224 33.93 -6.91 -11.42
N ILE A 225 34.73 -6.17 -12.17
CA ILE A 225 35.09 -4.79 -11.83
C ILE A 225 33.89 -3.89 -12.18
N PRO A 226 33.29 -3.18 -11.19
CA PRO A 226 32.23 -2.20 -11.43
C PRO A 226 32.73 -1.03 -12.30
N GLY A 227 31.82 -0.32 -12.98
CA GLY A 227 32.17 0.86 -13.77
C GLY A 227 32.38 0.63 -15.28
N LYS A 228 32.59 1.73 -16.01
CA LYS A 228 32.69 1.75 -17.49
C LYS A 228 34.11 1.47 -17.98
N HIS A 229 34.63 0.29 -17.67
CA HIS A 229 35.93 -0.15 -18.20
C HIS A 229 35.82 -0.61 -19.66
N ALA A 230 36.84 -0.33 -20.48
CA ALA A 230 36.87 -0.71 -21.91
C ALA A 230 36.74 -2.23 -22.15
N SER A 231 37.09 -3.04 -21.14
CA SER A 231 36.95 -4.51 -21.14
C SER A 231 35.52 -5.00 -20.85
N ASN A 232 34.62 -4.14 -20.37
CA ASN A 232 33.23 -4.49 -20.04
C ASN A 232 32.34 -4.56 -21.30
N LYS A 233 32.40 -5.68 -22.04
CA LYS A 233 31.54 -5.97 -23.20
C LYS A 233 30.07 -6.24 -22.79
N LYS A 234 29.09 -5.93 -23.65
CA LYS A 234 27.67 -6.32 -23.48
C LYS A 234 27.57 -7.86 -23.41
N ARG A 235 27.14 -8.41 -22.26
CA ARG A 235 27.24 -9.84 -21.93
C ARG A 235 26.00 -10.67 -22.27
N LYS A 236 26.23 -11.96 -22.59
CA LYS A 236 25.28 -13.07 -22.41
C LYS A 236 25.51 -13.68 -21.02
N ARG A 237 24.44 -13.88 -20.24
CA ARG A 237 24.51 -14.54 -18.91
C ARG A 237 24.72 -16.04 -19.09
N GLY A 238 25.54 -16.65 -18.24
CA GLY A 238 25.65 -18.10 -18.14
C GLY A 238 24.47 -18.70 -17.36
N PRO A 239 24.11 -19.99 -17.57
CA PRO A 239 23.05 -20.65 -16.81
C PRO A 239 23.28 -20.61 -15.29
N GLU A 240 24.54 -20.77 -14.86
CA GLU A 240 24.99 -20.79 -13.46
C GLU A 240 24.77 -19.46 -12.72
N GLU A 241 24.73 -18.33 -13.45
CA GLU A 241 24.57 -16.99 -12.88
C GLU A 241 23.10 -16.66 -12.58
N LEU A 242 22.18 -17.55 -12.98
CA LEU A 242 20.73 -17.36 -12.86
C LEU A 242 20.31 -15.95 -13.35
N ASN A 243 19.64 -15.20 -12.48
CA ASN A 243 19.14 -13.87 -12.75
C ASN A 243 19.97 -12.77 -12.06
N TRP A 244 21.11 -13.13 -11.49
CA TRP A 244 22.02 -12.18 -10.87
C TRP A 244 22.79 -11.40 -11.92
N THR A 245 23.12 -10.16 -11.56
CA THR A 245 23.86 -9.24 -12.42
C THR A 245 25.13 -8.74 -11.76
N LYS A 246 25.16 -8.73 -10.42
CA LYS A 246 26.28 -8.40 -9.54
C LYS A 246 26.01 -8.96 -8.13
N ARG A 247 27.07 -9.04 -7.31
CA ARG A 247 26.97 -9.09 -5.85
C ARG A 247 26.82 -7.66 -5.35
N SER A 248 25.73 -7.38 -4.64
CA SER A 248 25.49 -6.04 -4.08
C SER A 248 26.56 -5.67 -3.06
N ILE A 249 27.04 -4.43 -3.08
CA ILE A 249 27.96 -3.88 -2.07
C ILE A 249 27.41 -3.99 -0.64
N LEU A 250 26.09 -4.06 -0.47
CA LEU A 250 25.46 -4.22 0.85
C LEU A 250 25.86 -5.55 1.53
N PHE A 251 26.30 -6.56 0.78
CA PHE A 251 26.85 -7.80 1.35
C PHE A 251 28.21 -7.62 2.04
N GLU A 252 28.82 -6.45 1.99
CA GLU A 252 29.99 -6.10 2.80
C GLU A 252 29.62 -5.66 4.22
N LEU A 253 28.36 -5.35 4.49
CA LEU A 253 27.88 -5.10 5.85
C LEU A 253 27.84 -6.42 6.62
N PRO A 254 28.45 -6.53 7.81
CA PRO A 254 28.63 -7.81 8.52
C PRO A 254 27.34 -8.58 8.80
N TYR A 255 26.23 -7.88 8.92
CA TYR A 255 24.91 -8.43 9.26
C TYR A 255 24.00 -8.69 8.06
N TRP A 256 24.34 -8.21 6.85
CA TRP A 256 23.41 -8.17 5.72
C TRP A 256 22.96 -9.55 5.24
N SER A 257 23.87 -10.54 5.26
CA SER A 257 23.55 -11.92 4.91
C SER A 257 22.55 -12.54 5.89
N LYS A 258 22.52 -12.10 7.16
CA LYS A 258 21.62 -12.63 8.19
C LYS A 258 20.19 -12.07 8.12
N LEU A 259 19.99 -10.94 7.42
CA LEU A 259 18.66 -10.35 7.26
C LEU A 259 17.73 -11.25 6.43
N LYS A 260 16.55 -11.59 6.96
CA LYS A 260 15.53 -12.35 6.21
C LYS A 260 14.81 -11.50 5.16
N LEU A 261 14.71 -10.19 5.40
CA LEU A 261 14.13 -9.21 4.49
C LEU A 261 15.17 -8.13 4.19
N ARG A 262 15.80 -8.21 3.01
CA ARG A 262 16.84 -7.25 2.58
C ARG A 262 16.27 -6.10 1.76
N HIS A 263 15.34 -6.41 0.87
CA HIS A 263 14.76 -5.47 -0.08
C HIS A 263 13.26 -5.67 -0.09
N ASN A 264 12.49 -4.59 0.05
CA ASN A 264 11.03 -4.65 0.07
C ASN A 264 10.44 -4.64 -1.33
N LEU A 265 9.31 -5.33 -1.51
CA LEU A 265 8.45 -5.12 -2.65
C LEU A 265 7.65 -3.82 -2.49
N ASP A 266 7.59 -3.06 -3.58
CA ASP A 266 6.91 -1.78 -3.60
C ASP A 266 5.40 -1.95 -3.75
N VAL A 267 4.72 -2.02 -2.61
CA VAL A 267 3.26 -2.17 -2.58
C VAL A 267 2.55 -1.05 -3.33
N MET A 268 3.08 0.18 -3.31
CA MET A 268 2.43 1.33 -3.96
C MET A 268 2.41 1.14 -5.47
N HIS A 269 3.56 0.78 -6.04
CA HIS A 269 3.63 0.54 -7.47
C HIS A 269 2.96 -0.77 -7.88
N ILE A 270 2.99 -1.81 -7.04
CA ILE A 270 2.25 -3.06 -7.28
C ILE A 270 0.74 -2.79 -7.36
N GLU A 271 0.16 -2.15 -6.34
CA GLU A 271 -1.26 -1.77 -6.31
C GLU A 271 -1.64 -0.90 -7.50
N LYS A 272 -0.82 0.11 -7.82
CA LYS A 272 -1.05 0.95 -8.99
C LYS A 272 -1.10 0.14 -10.28
N ASN A 273 -0.10 -0.72 -10.53
CA ASN A 273 -0.04 -1.52 -11.76
C ASN A 273 -1.20 -2.51 -11.87
N ILE A 274 -1.60 -3.12 -10.75
CA ILE A 274 -2.76 -4.02 -10.69
C ILE A 274 -4.05 -3.25 -10.99
N CYS A 275 -4.27 -2.11 -10.32
CA CYS A 275 -5.44 -1.27 -10.51
C CYS A 275 -5.55 -0.76 -11.96
N GLU A 276 -4.46 -0.25 -12.53
CA GLU A 276 -4.42 0.20 -13.93
C GLU A 276 -4.68 -0.94 -14.92
N SER A 277 -4.18 -2.15 -14.63
CA SER A 277 -4.43 -3.34 -15.46
C SER A 277 -5.88 -3.79 -15.40
N ILE A 278 -6.49 -3.75 -14.22
CA ILE A 278 -7.92 -4.05 -14.02
C ILE A 278 -8.77 -3.03 -14.76
N LEU A 279 -8.62 -1.73 -14.46
CA LEU A 279 -9.42 -0.66 -15.06
C LEU A 279 -9.23 -0.59 -16.58
N GLY A 280 -8.00 -0.72 -17.06
CA GLY A 280 -7.69 -0.74 -18.49
C GLY A 280 -8.40 -1.88 -19.22
N THR A 281 -8.52 -3.05 -18.58
CA THR A 281 -9.20 -4.22 -19.14
C THR A 281 -10.72 -4.12 -19.01
N LEU A 282 -11.23 -3.77 -17.82
CA LEU A 282 -12.67 -3.61 -17.56
C LEU A 282 -13.31 -2.57 -18.48
N MET A 283 -12.68 -1.41 -18.63
CA MET A 283 -13.20 -0.32 -19.45
C MET A 283 -12.79 -0.44 -20.93
N ASN A 284 -12.07 -1.51 -21.31
CA ASN A 284 -11.55 -1.75 -22.65
C ASN A 284 -10.83 -0.52 -23.24
N VAL A 285 -9.86 0.01 -22.48
CA VAL A 285 -9.11 1.21 -22.87
C VAL A 285 -8.02 0.80 -23.85
N ASP A 286 -8.04 1.41 -25.03
CA ASP A 286 -7.03 1.15 -26.05
C ASP A 286 -5.60 1.42 -25.53
N GLY A 287 -4.68 0.53 -25.89
CA GLY A 287 -3.30 0.50 -25.39
C GLY A 287 -3.11 0.13 -23.90
N LYS A 288 -4.18 0.02 -23.10
CA LYS A 288 -4.09 -0.37 -21.67
C LYS A 288 -4.77 -1.69 -21.34
N THR A 289 -5.77 -2.11 -22.12
CA THR A 289 -6.44 -3.40 -21.93
C THR A 289 -5.44 -4.55 -22.04
N LYS A 290 -5.55 -5.52 -21.12
CA LYS A 290 -4.76 -6.77 -21.18
C LYS A 290 -5.44 -7.82 -22.07
N ASP A 291 -6.67 -7.53 -22.51
CA ASP A 291 -7.41 -8.35 -23.45
C ASP A 291 -7.37 -7.73 -24.85
N THR A 292 -6.41 -8.19 -25.66
CA THR A 292 -6.15 -7.66 -27.00
C THR A 292 -6.35 -8.75 -28.06
N VAL A 293 -6.46 -8.34 -29.33
CA VAL A 293 -6.44 -9.27 -30.48
C VAL A 293 -5.19 -10.17 -30.45
N LYS A 294 -4.10 -9.70 -29.87
CA LYS A 294 -2.85 -10.46 -29.70
C LYS A 294 -2.87 -11.43 -28.51
N ALA A 295 -3.71 -11.18 -27.50
CA ALA A 295 -3.86 -12.02 -26.32
C ALA A 295 -4.83 -13.19 -26.54
N ARG A 296 -5.84 -13.03 -27.42
CA ARG A 296 -6.80 -14.10 -27.72
C ARG A 296 -6.17 -15.36 -28.32
N PRO A 297 -5.19 -15.27 -29.25
CA PRO A 297 -4.48 -16.45 -29.72
C PRO A 297 -3.67 -17.18 -28.65
N ASP A 298 -3.20 -16.50 -27.59
CA ASP A 298 -2.55 -17.19 -26.47
C ASP A 298 -3.54 -18.14 -25.74
N LEU A 299 -4.85 -17.84 -25.75
CA LEU A 299 -5.89 -18.72 -25.21
C LEU A 299 -6.09 -19.96 -26.08
N GLU A 300 -6.00 -19.80 -27.40
CA GLU A 300 -6.09 -20.88 -28.37
C GLU A 300 -4.88 -21.82 -28.28
N ASP A 301 -3.68 -21.24 -28.19
CA ASP A 301 -2.42 -21.97 -28.00
C ASP A 301 -2.44 -22.82 -26.70
N MET A 302 -3.12 -22.33 -25.65
CA MET A 302 -3.31 -23.04 -24.39
C MET A 302 -4.56 -23.94 -24.36
N ASN A 303 -5.36 -23.95 -25.44
CA ASN A 303 -6.64 -24.68 -25.57
C ASN A 303 -7.62 -24.42 -24.40
N ILE A 304 -7.74 -23.16 -24.00
CA ILE A 304 -8.61 -22.73 -22.90
C ILE A 304 -9.59 -21.66 -23.38
N ARG A 305 -10.76 -21.57 -22.74
CA ARG A 305 -11.75 -20.50 -22.99
C ARG A 305 -12.09 -20.31 -24.47
N LYS A 306 -12.57 -21.38 -25.12
CA LYS A 306 -12.90 -21.41 -26.55
C LYS A 306 -13.90 -20.33 -26.95
N GLU A 307 -14.79 -19.96 -26.03
CA GLU A 307 -15.74 -18.86 -26.18
C GLU A 307 -15.09 -17.49 -26.41
N LEU A 308 -13.80 -17.33 -26.06
CA LEU A 308 -13.03 -16.11 -26.27
C LEU A 308 -12.13 -16.17 -27.50
N HIS A 309 -12.04 -17.29 -28.23
CA HIS A 309 -11.16 -17.41 -29.40
C HIS A 309 -11.61 -16.47 -30.53
N LEU A 310 -10.67 -16.04 -31.37
CA LEU A 310 -10.99 -15.18 -32.51
C LEU A 310 -11.81 -15.97 -33.53
N ILE A 311 -12.91 -15.39 -34.01
CA ILE A 311 -13.80 -16.03 -34.99
C ILE A 311 -13.45 -15.50 -36.38
N LYS A 312 -12.97 -16.37 -37.27
CA LYS A 312 -12.71 -16.01 -38.67
C LYS A 312 -14.04 -15.77 -39.39
N LYS A 313 -14.22 -14.58 -39.98
CA LYS A 313 -15.36 -14.23 -40.84
C LYS A 313 -15.03 -14.52 -42.31
N ALA A 314 -16.06 -14.53 -43.16
CA ALA A 314 -15.98 -14.82 -44.59
C ALA A 314 -14.96 -13.95 -45.38
N ASN A 315 -14.66 -12.73 -44.89
CA ASN A 315 -13.79 -11.77 -45.59
C ASN A 315 -12.34 -11.78 -45.07
N ASP A 316 -11.84 -12.89 -44.53
CA ASP A 316 -10.56 -13.01 -43.81
C ASP A 316 -10.38 -12.05 -42.61
N LYS A 317 -11.45 -11.36 -42.20
CA LYS A 317 -11.48 -10.53 -40.99
C LYS A 317 -11.81 -11.38 -39.76
N TYR A 318 -11.21 -11.06 -38.63
CA TYR A 318 -11.50 -11.71 -37.36
C TYR A 318 -12.51 -10.91 -36.53
N ALA A 319 -13.47 -11.59 -35.93
CA ALA A 319 -14.31 -11.07 -34.86
C ALA A 319 -13.68 -11.42 -33.51
N MET A 320 -13.66 -10.46 -32.58
CA MET A 320 -13.25 -10.69 -31.20
C MET A 320 -14.50 -10.80 -30.32
N PRO A 321 -14.83 -11.99 -29.77
CA PRO A 321 -15.99 -12.15 -28.90
C PRO A 321 -15.89 -11.27 -27.64
N ALA A 322 -17.01 -10.68 -27.24
CA ALA A 322 -17.09 -9.92 -26.00
C ALA A 322 -16.77 -10.81 -24.81
N ALA A 323 -15.91 -10.30 -23.91
CA ALA A 323 -15.57 -11.00 -22.68
C ALA A 323 -16.48 -10.55 -21.53
N SER A 324 -16.76 -11.46 -20.60
CA SER A 324 -17.62 -11.22 -19.43
C SER A 324 -17.08 -10.20 -18.43
N TYR A 325 -15.78 -9.89 -18.51
CA TYR A 325 -15.09 -8.90 -17.69
C TYR A 325 -14.96 -7.53 -18.38
N VAL A 326 -15.55 -7.32 -19.56
CA VAL A 326 -15.50 -6.03 -20.26
C VAL A 326 -16.84 -5.34 -20.14
N MET A 327 -16.83 -4.10 -19.63
CA MET A 327 -18.01 -3.24 -19.55
C MET A 327 -18.45 -2.80 -20.96
N THR A 328 -19.76 -2.80 -21.18
CA THR A 328 -20.41 -2.15 -22.30
C THR A 328 -20.22 -0.64 -22.24
N LYS A 329 -20.49 0.07 -23.35
CA LYS A 329 -20.40 1.53 -23.40
C LYS A 329 -21.25 2.22 -22.32
N LYS A 330 -22.45 1.70 -22.07
CA LYS A 330 -23.39 2.22 -21.07
C LYS A 330 -22.84 2.03 -19.65
N GLU A 331 -22.41 0.81 -19.33
CA GLU A 331 -21.83 0.49 -18.02
C GLU A 331 -20.57 1.34 -17.71
N ARG A 332 -19.76 1.67 -18.73
CA ARG A 332 -18.61 2.58 -18.55
C ARG A 332 -19.03 4.01 -18.20
N GLN A 333 -20.13 4.51 -18.78
CA GLN A 333 -20.66 5.84 -18.48
C GLN A 333 -21.19 5.89 -17.05
N GLU A 334 -22.01 4.90 -16.68
CA GLU A 334 -22.55 4.78 -15.33
C GLU A 334 -21.42 4.66 -14.29
N PHE A 335 -20.38 3.88 -14.57
CA PHE A 335 -19.20 3.80 -13.72
C PHE A 335 -18.49 5.16 -13.62
N CYS A 336 -18.30 5.87 -14.72
CA CYS A 336 -17.68 7.21 -14.72
C CYS A 336 -18.51 8.24 -13.93
N GLU A 337 -19.83 8.21 -14.06
CA GLU A 337 -20.77 9.05 -13.32
C GLU A 337 -20.70 8.76 -11.81
N PHE A 338 -20.65 7.47 -11.44
CA PHE A 338 -20.40 7.05 -10.06
C PHE A 338 -19.07 7.61 -9.54
N ILE A 339 -17.98 7.50 -10.30
CA ILE A 339 -16.69 8.06 -9.90
C ILE A 339 -16.76 9.58 -9.65
N ARG A 340 -17.58 10.32 -10.39
CA ARG A 340 -17.76 11.77 -10.15
C ARG A 340 -18.55 12.08 -8.90
N SER A 341 -19.54 11.24 -8.57
CA SER A 341 -20.40 11.43 -7.41
C SER A 341 -19.68 11.10 -6.11
N VAL A 342 -18.67 10.21 -6.12
CA VAL A 342 -17.88 9.87 -4.94
C VAL A 342 -17.19 11.10 -4.34
N LYS A 343 -17.40 11.30 -3.04
CA LYS A 343 -16.72 12.28 -2.19
C LYS A 343 -16.04 11.57 -1.02
N PHE A 344 -14.94 12.17 -0.56
CA PHE A 344 -14.21 11.71 0.62
C PHE A 344 -14.03 12.87 1.60
N PRO A 345 -13.84 12.60 2.90
CA PRO A 345 -13.38 13.59 3.86
C PRO A 345 -12.13 14.33 3.37
N ASP A 346 -11.94 15.60 3.78
CA ASP A 346 -10.73 16.34 3.42
C ASP A 346 -9.49 15.57 3.87
N GLY A 347 -8.41 15.63 3.10
CA GLY A 347 -7.16 14.91 3.37
C GLY A 347 -7.18 13.38 3.21
N TYR A 348 -8.34 12.72 3.03
CA TYR A 348 -8.38 11.27 2.82
C TYR A 348 -7.95 10.86 1.41
N ALA A 349 -8.50 11.48 0.37
CA ALA A 349 -8.18 11.19 -1.02
C ALA A 349 -8.12 12.47 -1.87
N SER A 350 -7.40 12.42 -2.99
CA SER A 350 -7.45 13.51 -3.97
C SER A 350 -8.83 13.56 -4.63
N ASN A 351 -9.16 14.67 -5.31
CA ASN A 351 -10.41 14.73 -6.07
C ASN A 351 -10.38 13.72 -7.24
N ILE A 352 -10.91 12.52 -7.04
CA ILE A 352 -10.89 11.42 -8.03
C ILE A 352 -11.75 11.74 -9.25
N SER A 353 -12.71 12.65 -9.15
CA SER A 353 -13.52 13.08 -10.31
C SER A 353 -12.64 13.65 -11.44
N ARG A 354 -11.46 14.20 -11.12
CA ARG A 354 -10.50 14.71 -12.11
C ARG A 354 -9.93 13.62 -13.02
N CYS A 355 -10.03 12.36 -12.61
CA CYS A 355 -9.52 11.22 -13.39
C CYS A 355 -10.48 10.82 -14.51
N VAL A 356 -11.75 11.23 -14.47
CA VAL A 356 -12.75 10.90 -15.48
C VAL A 356 -12.55 11.77 -16.71
N THR A 357 -12.38 11.15 -17.89
CA THR A 357 -12.25 11.92 -19.15
C THR A 357 -13.55 12.58 -19.56
N SER A 358 -13.48 13.65 -20.37
CA SER A 358 -14.65 14.37 -20.90
C SER A 358 -15.63 13.52 -21.71
N SER A 359 -15.20 12.38 -22.25
CA SER A 359 -16.07 11.46 -23.00
C SER A 359 -16.83 10.46 -22.12
N ASP A 360 -16.52 10.39 -20.82
CA ASP A 360 -17.16 9.49 -19.85
C ASP A 360 -17.00 8.01 -20.18
N GLN A 361 -15.86 7.65 -20.78
CA GLN A 361 -15.58 6.27 -21.20
C GLN A 361 -14.33 5.68 -20.57
N LYS A 362 -13.49 6.47 -19.90
CA LYS A 362 -12.23 5.99 -19.30
C LYS A 362 -11.74 6.87 -18.16
N LEU A 363 -10.88 6.27 -17.34
CA LEU A 363 -10.09 6.97 -16.34
C LEU A 363 -8.67 7.25 -16.85
N SER A 364 -8.14 8.43 -16.53
CA SER A 364 -6.81 8.89 -16.95
C SER A 364 -6.18 9.80 -15.88
N GLY A 365 -4.86 10.02 -15.94
CA GLY A 365 -4.18 10.93 -15.01
C GLY A 365 -4.22 10.50 -13.53
N MET A 366 -4.43 9.21 -13.28
CA MET A 366 -4.44 8.64 -11.92
C MET A 366 -3.02 8.61 -11.36
N LYS A 367 -2.87 9.09 -10.13
CA LYS A 367 -1.66 8.94 -9.31
C LYS A 367 -1.73 7.62 -8.54
N SER A 368 -0.62 7.20 -7.96
CA SER A 368 -0.53 5.94 -7.20
C SER A 368 -1.56 5.90 -6.05
N HIS A 369 -1.76 7.02 -5.34
CA HIS A 369 -2.77 7.09 -4.28
C HIS A 369 -4.22 7.04 -4.80
N ASP A 370 -4.50 7.57 -6.00
CA ASP A 370 -5.84 7.43 -6.59
C ASP A 370 -6.12 5.96 -6.90
N CYS A 371 -5.12 5.24 -7.42
CA CYS A 371 -5.23 3.80 -7.70
C CYS A 371 -5.44 2.97 -6.43
N HIS A 372 -4.75 3.31 -5.34
CA HIS A 372 -4.92 2.71 -4.02
C HIS A 372 -6.37 2.86 -3.53
N VAL A 373 -6.89 4.09 -3.53
CA VAL A 373 -8.28 4.36 -3.10
C VAL A 373 -9.29 3.70 -4.03
N ILE A 374 -9.06 3.73 -5.35
CA ILE A 374 -9.95 3.10 -6.32
C ILE A 374 -10.01 1.59 -6.10
N LEU A 375 -8.86 0.91 -6.01
CA LEU A 375 -8.80 -0.54 -5.88
C LEU A 375 -9.45 -1.03 -4.59
N GLN A 376 -9.19 -0.37 -3.46
CA GLN A 376 -9.61 -0.83 -2.15
C GLN A 376 -11.04 -0.41 -1.78
N ARG A 377 -11.47 0.80 -2.17
CA ARG A 377 -12.73 1.39 -1.67
C ARG A 377 -13.80 1.57 -2.73
N ILE A 378 -13.40 2.02 -3.92
CA ILE A 378 -14.37 2.46 -4.93
C ILE A 378 -14.75 1.32 -5.86
N LEU A 379 -13.78 0.58 -6.37
CA LEU A 379 -13.97 -0.48 -7.36
C LEU A 379 -14.94 -1.57 -6.86
N PRO A 380 -14.84 -2.09 -5.62
CA PRO A 380 -15.78 -3.11 -5.12
C PRO A 380 -17.25 -2.65 -5.09
N VAL A 381 -17.48 -1.35 -4.95
CA VAL A 381 -18.82 -0.75 -4.94
C VAL A 381 -19.25 -0.35 -6.35
N GLY A 382 -18.38 0.32 -7.10
CA GLY A 382 -18.71 0.92 -8.38
C GLY A 382 -18.97 -0.06 -9.50
N ILE A 383 -18.43 -1.28 -9.44
CA ILE A 383 -18.68 -2.31 -10.46
C ILE A 383 -19.99 -3.09 -10.23
N ARG A 384 -20.75 -2.77 -9.17
CA ARG A 384 -22.04 -3.44 -8.88
C ARG A 384 -23.03 -3.13 -10.00
N GLY A 385 -23.43 -4.16 -10.74
CA GLY A 385 -24.35 -4.04 -11.87
C GLY A 385 -23.69 -3.89 -13.24
N SER A 386 -22.36 -3.73 -13.30
CA SER A 386 -21.63 -3.46 -14.55
C SER A 386 -20.81 -4.64 -15.09
N VAL A 387 -20.64 -5.70 -14.29
CA VAL A 387 -19.87 -6.91 -14.63
C VAL A 387 -20.53 -8.14 -14.02
N THR A 388 -20.16 -9.33 -14.49
CA THR A 388 -20.71 -10.58 -13.96
C THR A 388 -20.38 -10.78 -12.47
N LYS A 389 -21.21 -11.57 -11.79
CA LYS A 389 -21.05 -11.91 -10.37
C LYS A 389 -19.65 -12.43 -10.04
N GLU A 390 -19.12 -13.34 -10.87
CA GLU A 390 -17.79 -13.94 -10.68
C GLU A 390 -16.66 -12.90 -10.75
N VAL A 391 -16.74 -11.95 -11.70
CA VAL A 391 -15.77 -10.86 -11.84
C VAL A 391 -15.86 -9.89 -10.67
N ARG A 392 -17.08 -9.51 -10.27
CA ARG A 392 -17.30 -8.62 -9.13
C ARG A 392 -16.75 -9.20 -7.84
N GLU A 393 -17.01 -10.48 -7.57
CA GLU A 393 -16.59 -11.14 -6.34
C GLU A 393 -15.07 -11.17 -6.22
N VAL A 394 -14.35 -11.62 -7.25
CA VAL A 394 -12.88 -11.69 -7.19
C VAL A 394 -12.23 -10.30 -7.07
N LEU A 395 -12.79 -9.28 -7.73
CA LEU A 395 -12.26 -7.91 -7.63
C LEU A 395 -12.57 -7.27 -6.27
N THR A 396 -13.70 -7.64 -5.65
CA THR A 396 -14.04 -7.24 -4.28
C THR A 396 -13.09 -7.90 -3.28
N GLU A 397 -12.85 -9.21 -3.41
CA GLU A 397 -11.89 -9.95 -2.59
C GLU A 397 -10.47 -9.37 -2.72
N LEU A 398 -10.04 -9.02 -3.93
CA LEU A 398 -8.74 -8.37 -4.16
C LEU A 398 -8.66 -6.98 -3.51
N GLY A 399 -9.71 -6.17 -3.63
CA GLY A 399 -9.79 -4.86 -2.99
C GLY A 399 -9.72 -4.97 -1.46
N HIS A 400 -10.46 -5.93 -0.88
CA HIS A 400 -10.40 -6.22 0.55
C HIS A 400 -9.03 -6.74 0.97
N PHE A 401 -8.39 -7.63 0.20
CA PHE A 401 -7.04 -8.12 0.50
C PHE A 401 -6.06 -6.96 0.69
N PHE A 402 -6.02 -6.03 -0.27
CA PHE A 402 -5.14 -4.86 -0.19
C PHE A 402 -5.52 -3.90 0.94
N GLN A 403 -6.82 -3.75 1.21
CA GLN A 403 -7.31 -2.97 2.35
C GLN A 403 -6.80 -3.51 3.69
N HIS A 404 -6.90 -4.83 3.91
CA HIS A 404 -6.42 -5.47 5.14
C HIS A 404 -4.90 -5.39 5.24
N LEU A 405 -4.20 -5.65 4.13
CA LEU A 405 -2.74 -5.61 4.07
C LEU A 405 -2.18 -4.22 4.42
N CYS A 406 -2.85 -3.16 3.96
CA CYS A 406 -2.42 -1.77 4.13
C CYS A 406 -2.84 -1.13 5.47
N CYS A 407 -3.46 -1.88 6.37
CA CYS A 407 -3.82 -1.38 7.69
C CYS A 407 -2.59 -0.95 8.51
N LYS A 408 -2.76 0.11 9.31
CA LYS A 408 -1.72 0.58 10.24
C LYS A 408 -1.44 -0.41 11.38
N LYS A 409 -2.43 -1.25 11.70
CA LYS A 409 -2.38 -2.30 12.72
C LYS A 409 -2.71 -3.62 12.03
N LEU A 410 -1.77 -4.55 12.05
CA LEU A 410 -1.92 -5.87 11.42
C LEU A 410 -1.94 -6.96 12.48
N ASN A 411 -2.84 -7.93 12.36
CA ASN A 411 -2.82 -9.13 13.20
C ASN A 411 -2.03 -10.25 12.50
N LYS A 412 -1.12 -10.92 13.24
CA LYS A 412 -0.28 -11.97 12.64
C LYS A 412 -1.07 -13.17 12.14
N THR A 413 -2.08 -13.61 12.89
CA THR A 413 -2.94 -14.73 12.51
C THR A 413 -3.75 -14.42 11.26
N GLU A 414 -4.21 -13.18 11.10
CA GLU A 414 -4.88 -12.74 9.86
C GLU A 414 -3.92 -12.75 8.67
N LEU A 415 -2.68 -12.27 8.83
CA LEU A 415 -1.69 -12.31 7.75
C LEU A 415 -1.34 -13.73 7.30
N GLU A 416 -1.29 -14.70 8.22
CA GLU A 416 -1.10 -16.11 7.84
C GLU A 416 -2.27 -16.64 7.01
N LYS A 417 -3.52 -16.26 7.32
CA LYS A 417 -4.69 -16.59 6.48
C LYS A 417 -4.59 -15.92 5.10
N MET A 418 -4.15 -14.67 5.06
CA MET A 418 -4.02 -13.89 3.82
C MET A 418 -3.06 -14.52 2.81
N LYS A 419 -2.08 -15.33 3.24
CA LYS A 419 -1.21 -16.10 2.34
C LYS A 419 -1.99 -17.11 1.48
N GLY A 420 -2.99 -17.77 2.07
CA GLY A 420 -3.90 -18.64 1.35
C GLY A 420 -4.88 -17.87 0.48
N ASP A 421 -5.45 -16.78 1.03
CA ASP A 421 -6.46 -15.97 0.34
C ASP A 421 -5.93 -15.36 -0.95
N ILE A 422 -4.72 -14.79 -0.94
CA ILE A 422 -4.15 -14.21 -2.16
C ILE A 422 -3.88 -15.26 -3.25
N GLY A 423 -3.49 -16.48 -2.84
CA GLY A 423 -3.37 -17.62 -3.74
C GLY A 423 -4.70 -17.97 -4.42
N LEU A 424 -5.79 -17.99 -3.66
CA LEU A 424 -7.14 -18.21 -4.17
C LEU A 424 -7.61 -17.08 -5.09
N ILE A 425 -7.39 -15.83 -4.71
CA ILE A 425 -7.77 -14.64 -5.50
C ILE A 425 -7.05 -14.66 -6.85
N LEU A 426 -5.72 -14.87 -6.87
CA LEU A 426 -4.96 -14.93 -8.12
C LEU A 426 -5.39 -16.12 -8.99
N CYS A 427 -5.73 -17.27 -8.40
CA CYS A 427 -6.31 -18.39 -9.14
C CYS A 427 -7.69 -18.08 -9.74
N LYS A 428 -8.56 -17.37 -9.01
CA LYS A 428 -9.86 -16.91 -9.54
C LYS A 428 -9.64 -15.95 -10.71
N LEU A 429 -8.70 -15.01 -10.58
CA LEU A 429 -8.33 -14.11 -11.69
C LEU A 429 -7.81 -14.90 -12.90
N GLU A 430 -6.97 -15.93 -12.71
CA GLU A 430 -6.42 -16.72 -13.82
C GLU A 430 -7.51 -17.40 -14.67
N LYS A 431 -8.60 -17.84 -14.02
CA LYS A 431 -9.77 -18.42 -14.70
C LYS A 431 -10.52 -17.40 -15.56
N ILE A 432 -10.48 -16.12 -15.17
CA ILE A 432 -11.29 -15.05 -15.76
C ILE A 432 -10.49 -14.31 -16.83
N TYR A 433 -9.33 -13.77 -16.47
CA TYR A 433 -8.54 -12.87 -17.32
C TYR A 433 -7.53 -13.60 -18.22
N PRO A 434 -7.21 -13.07 -19.41
CA PRO A 434 -6.24 -13.70 -20.30
C PRO A 434 -4.86 -13.77 -19.64
N PRO A 435 -3.98 -14.71 -20.05
CA PRO A 435 -2.62 -14.84 -19.50
C PRO A 435 -1.81 -13.55 -19.56
N ALA A 436 -2.08 -12.70 -20.56
CA ALA A 436 -1.47 -11.39 -20.71
C ALA A 436 -1.78 -10.40 -19.56
N PHE A 437 -2.75 -10.69 -18.69
CA PHE A 437 -3.01 -9.91 -17.49
C PHE A 437 -1.92 -10.10 -16.42
N PHE A 438 -1.36 -11.31 -16.32
CA PHE A 438 -0.42 -11.70 -15.27
C PHE A 438 1.02 -11.32 -15.61
N ASP A 439 1.35 -10.04 -15.55
CA ASP A 439 2.75 -9.60 -15.52
C ASP A 439 3.36 -9.76 -14.11
N VAL A 440 4.64 -9.41 -14.00
CA VAL A 440 5.38 -9.59 -12.74
C VAL A 440 4.75 -8.82 -11.59
N MET A 441 4.16 -7.64 -11.82
CA MET A 441 3.56 -6.83 -10.76
C MET A 441 2.33 -7.50 -10.16
N VAL A 442 1.50 -8.13 -10.99
CA VAL A 442 0.37 -8.94 -10.50
C VAL A 442 0.86 -10.13 -9.70
N HIS A 443 1.91 -10.81 -10.17
CA HIS A 443 2.47 -11.98 -9.49
C HIS A 443 3.05 -11.64 -8.11
N LEU A 444 3.74 -10.51 -7.97
CA LEU A 444 4.36 -10.09 -6.71
C LEU A 444 3.37 -9.96 -5.55
N ALA A 445 2.08 -9.75 -5.83
CA ALA A 445 1.04 -9.70 -4.81
C ALA A 445 1.02 -10.94 -3.90
N ILE A 446 1.38 -12.11 -4.42
CA ILE A 446 1.39 -13.37 -3.65
C ILE A 446 2.40 -13.36 -2.50
N HIS A 447 3.44 -12.52 -2.57
CA HIS A 447 4.51 -12.46 -1.56
C HIS A 447 4.27 -11.39 -0.49
N LEU A 448 3.31 -10.50 -0.69
CA LEU A 448 3.10 -9.35 0.20
C LEU A 448 2.73 -9.74 1.65
N PRO A 449 1.94 -10.80 1.90
CA PRO A 449 1.66 -11.23 3.26
C PRO A 449 2.92 -11.70 4.00
N ASP A 450 3.78 -12.50 3.35
CA ASP A 450 5.05 -12.94 3.93
C ASP A 450 5.97 -11.74 4.23
N GLU A 451 6.04 -10.75 3.33
CA GLU A 451 6.79 -9.53 3.59
C GLU A 451 6.19 -8.67 4.71
N ALA A 452 4.86 -8.67 4.88
CA ALA A 452 4.21 -7.98 5.99
C ALA A 452 4.49 -8.64 7.34
N ILE A 453 4.60 -9.96 7.39
CA ILE A 453 5.05 -10.70 8.59
C ILE A 453 6.51 -10.38 8.90
N LEU A 454 7.37 -10.37 7.87
CA LEU A 454 8.80 -10.09 8.03
C LEU A 454 9.09 -8.63 8.39
N GLY A 455 8.47 -7.67 7.71
CA GLY A 455 8.78 -6.23 7.85
C GLY A 455 7.76 -5.42 8.66
N GLY A 456 6.66 -6.02 9.10
CA GLY A 456 5.56 -5.34 9.78
C GLY A 456 4.68 -4.52 8.83
N SER A 457 3.91 -3.58 9.41
CA SER A 457 2.99 -2.72 8.66
C SER A 457 3.69 -1.99 7.50
N ILE A 458 3.01 -1.93 6.36
CA ILE A 458 3.53 -1.32 5.12
C ILE A 458 3.79 0.18 5.31
N GLN A 459 3.17 0.83 6.31
CA GLN A 459 3.32 2.28 6.51
C GLN A 459 4.79 2.76 6.61
N PHE A 460 5.68 1.90 7.10
CA PHE A 460 7.12 2.17 7.26
C PHE A 460 7.98 1.78 6.05
N ARG A 461 7.34 1.23 5.02
CA ARG A 461 7.96 0.60 3.85
C ARG A 461 7.35 1.11 2.54
N TRP A 462 6.46 2.11 2.61
CA TRP A 462 5.90 2.78 1.44
C TRP A 462 6.92 3.62 0.70
N MET A 463 6.72 3.71 -0.62
CA MET A 463 7.36 4.71 -1.46
C MET A 463 6.69 6.10 -1.40
N TYR A 464 5.46 6.24 -0.87
CA TYR A 464 4.78 7.54 -0.77
C TYR A 464 5.59 8.63 -0.06
N PRO A 465 6.18 8.38 1.14
CA PRO A 465 6.97 9.40 1.82
C PRO A 465 8.25 9.75 1.04
N ILE A 466 8.88 8.74 0.43
CA ILE A 466 10.07 8.90 -0.39
C ILE A 466 9.75 9.77 -1.61
N GLU A 467 8.73 9.45 -2.40
CA GLU A 467 8.34 10.26 -3.57
C GLU A 467 7.96 11.70 -3.20
N ARG A 468 7.33 11.92 -2.03
CA ARG A 468 7.05 13.27 -1.52
C ARG A 468 8.33 14.03 -1.17
N PHE A 469 9.30 13.35 -0.55
CA PHE A 469 10.62 13.92 -0.29
C PHE A 469 11.33 14.31 -1.60
N LEU A 470 11.32 13.41 -2.60
CA LEU A 470 11.86 13.67 -3.94
C LEU A 470 11.20 14.86 -4.63
N PHE A 471 9.88 14.98 -4.48
CA PHE A 471 9.15 16.13 -5.01
C PHE A 471 9.64 17.44 -4.37
N GLY A 472 9.93 17.45 -3.07
CA GLY A 472 10.56 18.59 -2.39
C GLY A 472 11.95 18.92 -2.95
N LEU A 473 12.80 17.92 -3.17
CA LEU A 473 14.12 18.12 -3.80
C LEU A 473 13.99 18.69 -5.22
N LYS A 474 13.00 18.24 -5.99
CA LYS A 474 12.75 18.77 -7.33
C LYS A 474 12.38 20.26 -7.29
N GLN A 475 11.63 20.69 -6.29
CA GLN A 475 11.27 22.11 -6.10
C GLN A 475 12.46 22.98 -5.64
N SER A 476 13.51 22.37 -5.09
CA SER A 476 14.69 23.10 -4.62
C SER A 476 15.68 23.46 -5.71
N VAL A 477 15.49 22.94 -6.93
CA VAL A 477 16.30 23.29 -8.11
C VAL A 477 16.01 24.73 -8.53
N ARG A 478 16.89 25.66 -8.14
CA ARG A 478 16.86 27.07 -8.54
C ARG A 478 17.77 27.34 -9.74
N ASN A 479 18.90 26.64 -9.82
CA ASN A 479 19.82 26.74 -10.95
C ASN A 479 19.86 25.44 -11.77
N LYS A 480 19.25 25.48 -12.95
CA LYS A 480 19.18 24.32 -13.87
C LYS A 480 20.51 23.93 -14.51
N ALA A 481 21.52 24.81 -14.47
CA ALA A 481 22.87 24.49 -14.97
C ALA A 481 23.73 23.72 -13.95
N ARG A 482 23.34 23.75 -12.66
CA ARG A 482 24.05 23.12 -11.54
C ARG A 482 23.04 22.42 -10.63
N LEU A 483 22.42 21.37 -11.15
CA LEU A 483 21.29 20.70 -10.51
C LEU A 483 21.64 20.15 -9.12
N GLU A 484 22.71 19.36 -9.03
CA GLU A 484 23.13 18.69 -7.80
C GLU A 484 23.52 19.71 -6.74
N GLY A 485 24.31 20.71 -7.12
CA GLY A 485 24.71 21.79 -6.22
C GLY A 485 23.50 22.56 -5.69
N SER A 486 22.53 22.87 -6.54
CA SER A 486 21.31 23.56 -6.13
C SER A 486 20.45 22.73 -5.18
N VAL A 487 20.40 21.41 -5.35
CA VAL A 487 19.68 20.51 -4.44
C VAL A 487 20.41 20.40 -3.11
N ALA A 488 21.74 20.19 -3.13
CA ALA A 488 22.56 20.03 -1.94
C ALA A 488 22.54 21.29 -1.06
N GLU A 489 22.74 22.48 -1.63
CA GLU A 489 22.69 23.75 -0.90
C GLU A 489 21.33 23.96 -0.23
N ALA A 490 20.24 23.77 -0.97
CA ALA A 490 18.91 23.93 -0.43
C ALA A 490 18.55 22.89 0.63
N TYR A 491 19.04 21.64 0.48
CA TYR A 491 18.87 20.60 1.49
C TYR A 491 19.61 20.95 2.78
N ILE A 492 20.88 21.38 2.72
CA ILE A 492 21.65 21.82 3.89
C ILE A 492 20.93 22.97 4.61
N ALA A 493 20.47 23.98 3.87
CA ALA A 493 19.72 25.09 4.46
C ALA A 493 18.43 24.60 5.15
N LYS A 494 17.68 23.70 4.51
CA LYS A 494 16.46 23.10 5.05
C LYS A 494 16.75 22.30 6.33
N GLU A 495 17.81 21.50 6.34
CA GLU A 495 18.23 20.67 7.46
C GLU A 495 18.64 21.52 8.66
N CYS A 496 19.51 22.52 8.46
CA CYS A 496 19.90 23.49 9.50
C CYS A 496 18.69 24.21 10.11
N LEU A 497 17.78 24.72 9.27
CA LEU A 497 16.57 25.40 9.75
C LEU A 497 15.63 24.46 10.49
N THR A 498 15.50 23.22 10.01
CA THR A 498 14.69 22.18 10.69
C THR A 498 15.28 21.89 12.07
N PHE A 499 16.59 21.68 12.18
CA PHE A 499 17.26 21.47 13.46
C PHE A 499 17.08 22.65 14.42
N CYS A 500 17.35 23.88 13.95
CA CYS A 500 17.17 25.08 14.77
C CYS A 500 15.72 25.23 15.26
N SER A 501 14.73 24.86 14.43
CA SER A 501 13.32 24.97 14.79
C SER A 501 12.91 24.12 15.99
N MET A 502 13.67 23.06 16.33
CA MET A 502 13.42 22.26 17.54
C MET A 502 13.61 23.04 18.84
N TYR A 503 14.38 24.14 18.81
CA TYR A 503 14.71 24.95 19.97
C TYR A 503 13.90 26.26 20.04
N LEU A 504 13.08 26.54 19.02
CA LEU A 504 12.26 27.75 18.96
C LEU A 504 10.93 27.52 19.67
N LYS A 505 10.60 28.40 20.63
CA LYS A 505 9.34 28.36 21.39
C LYS A 505 8.45 29.52 20.98
N GLY A 506 7.13 29.32 21.04
CA GLY A 506 6.14 30.37 20.77
C GLY A 506 5.94 30.73 19.29
N ILE A 507 6.51 29.97 18.35
CA ILE A 507 6.29 30.11 16.92
C ILE A 507 5.86 28.79 16.30
N GLU A 508 5.15 28.86 15.17
CA GLU A 508 4.87 27.69 14.35
C GLU A 508 6.16 27.20 13.68
N THR A 509 6.42 25.91 13.80
CA THR A 509 7.59 25.17 13.30
C THR A 509 7.12 23.94 12.55
N ARG A 510 8.04 23.25 11.87
CA ARG A 510 7.74 21.97 11.23
C ARG A 510 7.29 20.86 12.20
N PHE A 511 7.55 21.01 13.50
CA PHE A 511 7.26 19.98 14.52
C PHE A 511 5.97 20.23 15.30
N ASN A 512 5.56 21.49 15.46
CA ASN A 512 4.37 21.86 16.24
C ASN A 512 3.23 22.43 15.39
N ARG A 513 3.42 22.59 14.07
CA ARG A 513 2.35 22.97 13.16
C ARG A 513 1.25 21.92 13.20
N GLU A 514 0.04 22.35 13.50
CA GLU A 514 -1.13 21.47 13.48
C GLU A 514 -1.41 20.94 12.07
N ASP A 515 -1.86 19.70 12.01
CA ASP A 515 -2.28 19.10 10.75
C ASP A 515 -3.49 19.86 10.20
N ARG A 516 -3.59 19.91 8.86
CA ARG A 516 -4.68 20.59 8.15
C ARG A 516 -6.08 20.18 8.61
N ASN A 517 -6.23 18.94 9.08
CA ASN A 517 -7.46 18.34 9.56
C ASN A 517 -7.39 18.01 11.06
N ASN A 518 -6.83 18.91 11.87
CA ASN A 518 -6.99 18.79 13.32
C ASN A 518 -8.45 19.12 13.65
N ASP A 519 -9.29 18.09 13.77
CA ASP A 519 -10.66 18.24 14.26
C ASP A 519 -10.55 18.60 15.74
N ILE A 520 -10.75 19.89 16.05
CA ILE A 520 -10.80 20.36 17.44
C ILE A 520 -11.94 19.60 18.11
N GLU A 521 -11.65 18.86 19.18
CA GLU A 521 -12.69 18.39 20.09
C GLU A 521 -13.31 19.62 20.75
N LEU A 522 -14.45 20.05 20.20
CA LEU A 522 -15.32 21.02 20.85
C LEU A 522 -16.46 20.26 21.51
N ASP A 523 -16.52 20.46 22.82
CA ASP A 523 -17.69 20.34 23.72
C ASP A 523 -17.84 19.04 24.54
N ASP A 524 -18.25 19.23 25.81
CA ASP A 524 -18.56 18.18 26.82
C ASP A 524 -19.98 17.57 26.61
N SER A 525 -20.54 17.67 25.39
CA SER A 525 -21.88 17.18 25.04
C SER A 525 -21.89 15.70 24.62
N LEU A 526 -23.09 15.11 24.45
CA LEU A 526 -23.21 13.71 24.01
C LEU A 526 -22.43 13.47 22.71
N PRO A 527 -21.81 12.29 22.52
CA PRO A 527 -21.02 11.96 21.33
C PRO A 527 -21.75 12.21 20.00
N ILE A 528 -23.08 12.13 19.99
CA ILE A 528 -23.93 12.37 18.81
C ILE A 528 -24.03 13.84 18.40
N PHE A 529 -23.84 14.78 19.35
CA PHE A 529 -23.79 16.22 19.12
C PHE A 529 -22.37 16.73 18.92
N SER A 530 -21.36 15.95 19.30
CA SER A 530 -19.96 16.31 19.06
C SER A 530 -19.73 16.54 17.57
N GLN A 531 -19.44 17.78 17.19
CA GLN A 531 -19.15 18.12 15.81
C GLN A 531 -17.71 17.73 15.49
N LYS A 532 -17.49 16.45 15.18
CA LYS A 532 -16.17 15.90 14.81
C LYS A 532 -15.69 16.31 13.42
N CYS A 533 -16.30 17.33 12.80
CA CYS A 533 -16.02 17.73 11.43
C CYS A 533 -16.06 19.25 11.28
N ARG A 534 -14.94 19.82 10.83
CA ARG A 534 -14.89 21.23 10.42
C ARG A 534 -15.65 21.46 9.10
N PRO A 535 -16.70 22.30 9.05
CA PRO A 535 -17.36 22.63 7.80
C PRO A 535 -16.43 23.53 6.95
N VAL A 536 -16.06 23.05 5.75
CA VAL A 536 -15.09 23.73 4.87
C VAL A 536 -15.77 24.57 3.78
N ARG A 537 -17.10 24.47 3.63
CA ARG A 537 -17.89 25.16 2.59
C ARG A 537 -19.20 25.70 3.15
N SER A 538 -19.87 26.55 2.36
CA SER A 538 -21.24 27.00 2.64
C SER A 538 -22.19 25.83 2.81
N THR A 539 -23.05 25.91 3.82
CA THR A 539 -24.11 24.93 4.07
C THR A 539 -25.13 24.97 2.94
N THR A 540 -25.46 23.80 2.40
CA THR A 540 -26.64 23.59 1.57
C THR A 540 -27.68 22.88 2.40
N TYR A 541 -28.86 23.50 2.56
CA TYR A 541 -30.01 22.85 3.17
C TYR A 541 -30.57 21.82 2.18
N MET A 542 -30.60 20.55 2.58
CA MET A 542 -31.34 19.52 1.86
C MET A 542 -32.74 19.44 2.45
N ASN A 543 -33.76 19.63 1.62
CA ASN A 543 -35.13 19.33 2.00
C ASN A 543 -35.28 17.81 2.04
N MET A 544 -35.50 17.29 3.23
CA MET A 544 -35.62 15.87 3.50
C MET A 544 -37.12 15.51 3.60
N SER A 545 -37.53 14.35 3.07
CA SER A 545 -38.92 13.92 3.25
C SER A 545 -39.19 13.54 4.71
N VAL A 546 -40.46 13.51 5.11
CA VAL A 546 -40.86 13.07 6.45
C VAL A 546 -40.43 11.62 6.71
N GLU A 547 -40.46 10.76 5.68
CA GLU A 547 -40.02 9.37 5.76
C GLU A 547 -38.51 9.24 5.94
N GLU A 548 -37.73 10.04 5.21
CA GLU A 548 -36.27 10.09 5.34
C GLU A 548 -35.85 10.60 6.73
N LEU A 549 -36.53 11.62 7.23
CA LEU A 549 -36.26 12.20 8.55
C LEU A 549 -36.59 11.20 9.67
N LYS A 550 -37.72 10.49 9.56
CA LYS A 550 -38.07 9.38 10.48
C LYS A 550 -37.04 8.25 10.42
N ALA A 551 -36.57 7.88 9.24
CA ALA A 551 -35.56 6.84 9.08
C ALA A 551 -34.21 7.23 9.69
N LEU A 552 -33.80 8.49 9.52
CA LEU A 552 -32.59 9.05 10.11
C LEU A 552 -32.68 9.18 11.63
N MET A 553 -33.79 9.68 12.16
CA MET A 553 -34.04 9.71 13.61
C MET A 553 -33.97 8.31 14.22
N TRP A 554 -34.57 7.31 13.57
CA TRP A 554 -34.51 5.93 14.02
C TRP A 554 -33.07 5.40 14.00
N PHE A 555 -32.31 5.69 12.95
CA PHE A 555 -30.90 5.33 12.86
C PHE A 555 -30.08 5.97 14.00
N VAL A 556 -30.30 7.26 14.29
CA VAL A 556 -29.68 7.99 15.40
C VAL A 556 -29.97 7.29 16.73
N PHE A 557 -31.23 6.98 17.04
CA PHE A 557 -31.58 6.31 18.30
C PHE A 557 -30.92 4.93 18.45
N GLN A 558 -30.90 4.12 17.39
CA GLN A 558 -30.28 2.79 17.43
C GLN A 558 -28.74 2.80 17.56
N ASN A 559 -28.10 3.94 17.31
CA ASN A 559 -26.64 4.06 17.34
C ASN A 559 -26.16 5.05 18.42
N CYS A 560 -27.03 5.42 19.37
CA CYS A 560 -26.70 6.27 20.51
C CYS A 560 -26.70 5.41 21.77
N GLU A 561 -25.53 5.20 22.38
CA GLU A 561 -25.37 4.33 23.55
C GLU A 561 -26.24 4.78 24.73
N GLU A 562 -26.45 6.09 24.86
CA GLU A 562 -27.24 6.71 25.92
C GLU A 562 -28.76 6.52 25.74
N VAL A 563 -29.21 6.16 24.53
CA VAL A 563 -30.63 5.87 24.22
C VAL A 563 -30.95 4.38 24.36
N GLU A 564 -29.94 3.51 24.32
CA GLU A 564 -30.10 2.04 24.39
C GLU A 564 -30.93 1.56 25.60
N PRO A 565 -30.74 2.08 26.83
CA PRO A 565 -31.57 1.65 27.98
C PRO A 565 -33.07 1.92 27.76
N PHE A 566 -33.39 3.02 27.09
CA PHE A 566 -34.76 3.43 26.81
C PHE A 566 -35.37 2.60 25.67
N LEU A 567 -34.57 2.25 24.66
CA LEU A 567 -34.99 1.31 23.61
C LEU A 567 -35.37 -0.04 24.22
N MET A 568 -34.56 -0.54 25.15
CA MET A 568 -34.86 -1.80 25.85
C MET A 568 -36.14 -1.68 26.69
N MET A 569 -36.28 -0.61 27.46
CA MET A 569 -37.47 -0.36 28.29
C MET A 569 -38.77 -0.31 27.47
N HIS A 570 -38.81 0.48 26.39
CA HIS A 570 -40.01 0.55 25.54
C HIS A 570 -40.30 -0.78 24.83
N LYS A 571 -39.26 -1.55 24.51
CA LYS A 571 -39.43 -2.87 23.90
C LYS A 571 -40.05 -3.86 24.90
N GLU A 572 -39.63 -3.82 26.16
CA GLU A 572 -40.22 -4.61 27.25
C GLU A 572 -41.69 -4.23 27.49
N GLU A 573 -42.03 -2.94 27.51
CA GLU A 573 -43.42 -2.48 27.62
C GLU A 573 -44.31 -3.01 26.48
N LEU A 574 -43.83 -2.98 25.23
CA LEU A 574 -44.56 -3.51 24.08
C LEU A 574 -44.75 -5.04 24.11
N VAL A 575 -43.83 -5.78 24.75
CA VAL A 575 -43.98 -7.22 24.99
C VAL A 575 -45.09 -7.47 26.00
N VAL A 576 -45.15 -6.68 27.07
CA VAL A 576 -46.20 -6.78 28.10
C VAL A 576 -47.57 -6.42 27.53
N ASP A 577 -47.64 -5.43 26.64
CA ASP A 577 -48.87 -4.97 25.99
C ASP A 577 -49.42 -5.92 24.90
N GLY A 578 -48.74 -7.05 24.64
CA GLY A 578 -49.23 -8.07 23.70
C GLY A 578 -49.18 -7.65 22.23
N CYS A 579 -48.16 -6.88 21.83
CA CYS A 579 -48.04 -6.36 20.48
C CYS A 579 -47.77 -7.46 19.42
N MET A 580 -48.62 -7.53 18.39
CA MET A 580 -48.53 -8.53 17.30
C MET A 580 -47.32 -8.33 16.36
N ASN A 581 -46.81 -7.10 16.22
CA ASN A 581 -45.66 -6.78 15.37
C ASN A 581 -44.69 -5.86 16.11
N LEU A 582 -43.97 -6.46 17.06
CA LEU A 582 -43.07 -5.78 18.00
C LEU A 582 -42.11 -4.83 17.29
N GLU A 583 -41.42 -5.26 16.23
CA GLU A 583 -40.37 -4.42 15.61
C GLU A 583 -40.92 -3.20 14.88
N ARG A 584 -42.03 -3.35 14.15
CA ARG A 584 -42.64 -2.22 13.44
C ARG A 584 -43.18 -1.20 14.44
N GLU A 585 -43.90 -1.67 15.45
CA GLU A 585 -44.55 -0.83 16.45
C GLU A 585 -43.52 -0.15 17.35
N HIS A 586 -42.44 -0.85 17.70
CA HIS A 586 -41.31 -0.28 18.43
C HIS A 586 -40.69 0.86 17.64
N LYS A 587 -40.38 0.67 16.35
CA LYS A 587 -39.84 1.71 15.48
C LYS A 587 -40.76 2.92 15.32
N GLU A 588 -42.08 2.70 15.21
CA GLU A 588 -43.05 3.78 14.96
C GLU A 588 -43.39 4.58 16.22
N LYS A 589 -43.50 3.92 17.38
CA LYS A 589 -43.97 4.55 18.63
C LYS A 589 -42.84 5.07 19.51
N PHE A 590 -41.64 4.49 19.41
CA PHE A 590 -40.51 4.83 20.27
C PHE A 590 -40.18 6.34 20.29
N PRO A 591 -40.12 7.07 19.17
CA PRO A 591 -39.75 8.50 19.22
C PRO A 591 -40.71 9.34 20.07
N ALA A 592 -42.01 9.07 19.99
CA ALA A 592 -43.02 9.78 20.79
C ALA A 592 -42.98 9.34 22.25
N TRP A 593 -42.81 8.04 22.50
CA TRP A 593 -42.66 7.48 23.85
C TRP A 593 -41.42 8.05 24.54
N PHE A 594 -40.26 8.05 23.86
CA PHE A 594 -38.99 8.54 24.36
C PHE A 594 -39.06 10.03 24.69
N LYS A 595 -39.67 10.84 23.80
CA LYS A 595 -39.90 12.26 24.06
C LYS A 595 -40.70 12.49 25.33
N LYS A 596 -41.83 11.78 25.49
CA LYS A 596 -42.68 11.89 26.66
C LYS A 596 -41.94 11.46 27.93
N HIS A 597 -41.28 10.31 27.89
CA HIS A 597 -40.57 9.74 29.03
C HIS A 597 -39.43 10.65 29.52
N ILE A 598 -38.64 11.22 28.60
CA ILE A 598 -37.55 12.14 28.95
C ILE A 598 -38.08 13.48 29.50
N ILE A 599 -39.18 14.01 28.94
CA ILE A 599 -39.82 15.23 29.48
C ILE A 599 -40.34 14.96 30.90
N ASP A 600 -41.05 13.85 31.10
CA ASP A 600 -41.57 13.47 32.42
C ASP A 600 -40.42 13.29 33.44
N LEU A 601 -39.29 12.70 33.04
CA LEU A 601 -38.10 12.59 33.89
C LEU A 601 -37.47 13.95 34.20
N TYR A 602 -37.35 14.83 33.21
CA TYR A 602 -36.77 16.16 33.37
C TYR A 602 -37.62 17.04 34.30
N ASP A 603 -38.95 16.97 34.20
CA ASP A 603 -39.88 17.73 35.04
C ASP A 603 -39.86 17.25 36.50
N ASN A 604 -39.59 15.96 36.74
CA ASN A 604 -39.54 15.37 38.09
C ASN A 604 -38.17 15.47 38.76
N ASP A 605 -37.07 15.35 38.01
CA ASP A 605 -35.70 15.53 38.50
C ASP A 605 -34.80 16.13 37.39
N PRO A 606 -34.69 17.47 37.33
CA PRO A 606 -33.88 18.15 36.33
C PRO A 606 -32.38 17.81 36.40
N SER A 607 -31.89 17.32 37.54
CA SER A 607 -30.49 16.93 37.72
C SER A 607 -30.19 15.52 37.20
N GLY A 608 -31.23 14.70 36.99
CA GLY A 608 -31.13 13.33 36.50
C GLY A 608 -31.09 13.19 34.98
N VAL A 609 -31.39 14.26 34.23
CA VAL A 609 -31.43 14.25 32.75
C VAL A 609 -30.44 15.27 32.18
N ASN A 610 -29.44 14.79 31.45
CA ASN A 610 -28.49 15.63 30.72
C ASN A 610 -29.22 16.49 29.66
N GLU A 611 -28.91 17.79 29.57
CA GLU A 611 -29.49 18.74 28.59
C GLU A 611 -29.37 18.24 27.13
N SER A 612 -28.30 17.53 26.81
CA SER A 612 -28.10 16.90 25.50
C SER A 612 -29.13 15.79 25.26
N LEU A 613 -29.43 14.96 26.26
CA LEU A 613 -30.42 13.88 26.15
C LEU A 613 -31.84 14.44 25.98
N TYR A 614 -32.15 15.53 26.69
CA TYR A 614 -33.40 16.27 26.53
C TYR A 614 -33.53 16.85 25.11
N SER A 615 -32.45 17.43 24.58
CA SER A 615 -32.39 17.96 23.21
C SER A 615 -32.60 16.87 22.16
N LEU A 616 -32.02 15.69 22.39
CA LEU A 616 -32.20 14.51 21.53
C LEU A 616 -33.66 14.03 21.51
N ALA A 617 -34.32 14.04 22.67
CA ALA A 617 -35.71 13.65 22.82
C ALA A 617 -36.69 14.63 22.16
N CYS A 618 -36.35 15.93 22.12
CA CYS A 618 -37.19 16.95 21.50
C CYS A 618 -37.31 16.83 19.97
N ALA A 619 -36.35 16.14 19.34
CA ALA A 619 -36.16 16.02 17.89
C ALA A 619 -35.87 17.36 17.18
N PRO A 620 -35.38 17.37 15.93
CA PRO A 620 -35.15 18.62 15.19
C PRO A 620 -36.45 19.41 15.07
N ASN A 621 -36.40 20.73 15.34
CA ASN A 621 -37.53 21.62 15.06
C ASN A 621 -37.83 21.56 13.55
N SER A 622 -39.03 21.12 13.22
CA SER A 622 -39.56 21.02 11.85
C SER A 622 -39.75 22.37 11.20
#